data_AF-D1QRZ4-F1
#
_entry.id   AF-D1QRZ4-F1
#
_cell.length_a   1.000
_cell.length_b   1.000
_cell.length_c   1.000
_cell.angle_alpha   90.00
_cell.angle_beta   90.00
_cell.angle_gamma   90.00
#
_symmetry.space_group_name_H-M   'P 1'
#
loop_
_entity.id
_entity.type
_entity.pdbx_description
1 polymer ?
#
loop_
_entity_poly.entity_id
_entity_poly.type
_entity_poly.pdbx_seq_one_letter_code
_entity_poly.pdbx_strand_id
1 'polypeptide(L)'
;MHHKAHIPMKKIAFLTLFMAFSTTIAHAQITAVAVKSKARLSYRQQKNGKYHLYNLENKDIIADADTIYITGKAFFHVVKNDKHGIYSSTGKPCIALDYDDIDGIKANYQTKENDYWIVTKGKNVGLYSLEGEQILPPVYEYIEQKRVNTPQQTDFFIVKKDRYGICDAQGNTVVAPIYAHISYKNEFWTLMKESPCDYIFNNKDIVKGININQTTPPINYNSKRLGTDFSFEKDGLWGIIGNNGQTIISPQYEKELQRIYNLNYNQQAHFIAYKNKRYGIIDINNNIILPFMYKSIQQISDGAIMELRDMQDRKKLFSMKKVKMITDFFYDNITAFYNYFILEKNGFQAFLDADNEKILLPLEYRSIRTDIYKKSFIVMKGYLYGIVDRENKVLVPFQYGDITPTATNDLFIVRKHGEQGIINLNNEMRVKMKPCTIKAFFNHLEIRDFSTGEIIQKLDYNLKELKDDAIPINPRPKYPLKKIE
;
A
#
# COMPACT_ATOMS: atom_id res chain seq x y z
N MET A 1 27.61 70.79 -7.26
CA MET A 1 27.64 71.12 -5.82
C MET A 1 27.65 69.82 -5.02
N HIS A 2 28.83 69.29 -4.73
CA HIS A 2 29.03 68.18 -3.79
C HIS A 2 29.59 68.78 -2.50
N HIS A 3 28.82 68.75 -1.41
CA HIS A 3 29.36 68.98 -0.07
C HIS A 3 29.54 67.63 0.62
N LYS A 4 30.80 67.17 0.72
CA LYS A 4 31.21 66.12 1.67
C LYS A 4 31.34 66.78 3.05
N ALA A 5 30.49 66.40 4.00
CA ALA A 5 30.69 66.68 5.41
C ALA A 5 31.46 65.52 6.04
N HIS A 6 32.70 65.79 6.46
CA HIS A 6 33.51 64.90 7.28
C HIS A 6 33.16 65.15 8.75
N ILE A 7 32.70 64.12 9.47
CA ILE A 7 32.60 64.12 10.94
C ILE A 7 33.77 63.28 11.48
N PRO A 8 34.50 63.72 12.54
CA PRO A 8 35.74 63.07 12.96
C PRO A 8 35.48 61.84 13.85
N MET A 9 36.16 60.73 13.52
CA MET A 9 36.13 59.39 14.11
C MET A 9 36.53 59.27 15.61
N LYS A 10 36.52 60.36 16.41
CA LYS A 10 36.92 60.30 17.83
C LYS A 10 35.76 60.30 18.83
N LYS A 11 34.50 60.42 18.40
CA LYS A 11 33.32 60.30 19.29
C LYS A 11 32.52 59.00 19.16
N ILE A 12 32.83 58.13 18.18
CA ILE A 12 32.13 56.84 18.00
C ILE A 12 32.76 55.73 18.86
N ALA A 13 34.03 55.83 19.23
CA ALA A 13 34.70 54.83 20.07
C ALA A 13 34.31 54.88 21.56
N PHE A 14 33.72 56.00 22.04
CA PHE A 14 33.32 56.13 23.44
C PHE A 14 31.88 55.65 23.70
N LEU A 15 31.01 55.63 22.68
CA LEU A 15 29.63 55.15 22.82
C LEU A 15 29.53 53.61 22.77
N THR A 16 30.44 52.94 22.06
CA THR A 16 30.51 51.48 22.01
C THR A 16 31.10 50.87 23.28
N LEU A 17 31.91 51.62 24.05
CA LEU A 17 32.44 51.15 25.33
C LEU A 17 31.38 51.21 26.45
N PHE A 18 30.46 52.18 26.43
CA PHE A 18 29.39 52.27 27.44
C PHE A 18 28.27 51.23 27.26
N MET A 19 27.93 50.83 26.03
CA MET A 19 26.97 49.73 25.80
C MET A 19 27.54 48.35 26.16
N ALA A 20 28.87 48.17 26.14
CA ALA A 20 29.50 46.92 26.55
C ALA A 20 29.58 46.76 28.09
N PHE A 21 29.58 47.86 28.85
CA PHE A 21 29.53 47.80 30.31
C PHE A 21 28.11 47.72 30.88
N SER A 22 27.09 48.23 30.19
CA SER A 22 25.69 48.05 30.63
C SER A 22 25.18 46.63 30.40
N THR A 23 25.64 45.94 29.35
CA THR A 23 25.28 44.53 29.13
C THR A 23 26.02 43.61 30.09
N THR A 24 27.27 43.88 30.48
CA THR A 24 27.99 43.02 31.43
C THR A 24 27.48 43.15 32.86
N ILE A 25 27.03 44.33 33.30
CA ILE A 25 26.40 44.50 34.63
C ILE A 25 25.00 43.87 34.64
N ALA A 26 24.22 44.01 33.56
CA ALA A 26 22.93 43.32 33.42
C ALA A 26 23.10 41.80 33.30
N HIS A 27 24.10 41.29 32.57
CA HIS A 27 24.42 39.86 32.53
C HIS A 27 25.00 39.38 33.85
N ALA A 28 25.74 40.18 34.62
CA ALA A 28 26.22 39.81 35.96
C ALA A 28 25.09 39.77 37.00
N GLN A 29 24.10 40.68 36.91
CA GLN A 29 22.91 40.64 37.76
C GLN A 29 21.89 39.56 37.31
N ILE A 30 21.76 39.27 36.01
CA ILE A 30 20.92 38.17 35.51
C ILE A 30 21.59 36.80 35.74
N THR A 31 22.92 36.70 35.68
CA THR A 31 23.65 35.47 36.07
C THR A 31 23.69 35.28 37.59
N ALA A 32 23.64 36.35 38.39
CA ALA A 32 23.45 36.24 39.84
C ALA A 32 22.02 35.83 40.26
N VAL A 33 21.04 35.88 39.35
CA VAL A 33 19.65 35.41 39.60
C VAL A 33 19.37 34.03 39.00
N ALA A 34 20.27 33.47 38.18
CA ALA A 34 20.12 32.14 37.56
C ALA A 34 21.11 31.07 38.05
N VAL A 35 21.66 31.23 39.26
CA VAL A 35 22.25 30.12 40.02
C VAL A 35 21.42 29.89 41.29
N LYS A 36 20.09 29.76 41.13
CA LYS A 36 19.27 29.07 42.13
C LYS A 36 19.56 27.58 42.01
N SER A 37 20.45 27.12 42.89
CA SER A 37 20.67 25.74 43.34
C SER A 37 20.07 24.64 42.45
N LYS A 38 20.92 23.88 41.75
CA LYS A 38 20.60 22.49 41.41
C LYS A 38 20.54 21.69 42.72
N ALA A 39 19.48 21.85 43.51
CA ALA A 39 19.12 20.86 44.50
C ALA A 39 18.93 19.56 43.72
N ARG A 40 19.82 18.59 43.93
CA ARG A 40 19.61 17.21 43.51
C ARG A 40 19.09 16.49 44.73
N LEU A 41 17.87 15.99 44.64
CA LEU A 41 17.38 15.07 45.65
C LEU A 41 18.11 13.74 45.54
N SER A 42 18.29 13.11 46.68
CA SER A 42 18.70 11.72 46.83
C SER A 42 17.74 11.05 47.82
N TYR A 43 17.75 9.72 47.85
CA TYR A 43 16.99 8.97 48.83
C TYR A 43 17.87 7.96 49.55
N ARG A 44 17.54 7.67 50.81
CA ARG A 44 18.27 6.73 51.66
C ARG A 44 17.29 5.87 52.45
N GLN A 45 17.56 4.57 52.55
CA GLN A 45 16.80 3.67 53.40
C GLN A 45 17.27 3.79 54.86
N GLN A 46 16.32 3.89 55.78
CA GLN A 46 16.55 3.92 57.21
C GLN A 46 16.60 2.49 57.78
N LYS A 47 17.14 2.33 59.00
CA LYS A 47 17.21 1.03 59.69
C LYS A 47 15.83 0.39 59.94
N ASN A 48 14.76 1.20 60.00
CA ASN A 48 13.38 0.75 60.14
C ASN A 48 12.73 0.30 58.80
N GLY A 49 13.50 0.28 57.71
CA GLY A 49 13.04 -0.11 56.37
C GLY A 49 12.39 1.02 55.56
N LYS A 50 12.02 2.15 56.19
CA LYS A 50 11.43 3.33 55.52
C LYS A 50 12.48 4.13 54.76
N TYR A 51 12.04 4.99 53.84
CA TYR A 51 12.90 5.81 53.02
C TYR A 51 12.76 7.30 53.33
N HIS A 52 13.88 8.02 53.31
CA HIS A 52 13.91 9.47 53.38
C HIS A 52 14.33 10.03 52.02
N LEU A 53 13.53 10.94 51.46
CA LEU A 53 13.88 11.77 50.30
C LEU A 53 14.46 13.08 50.82
N TYR A 54 15.68 13.44 50.43
CA TYR A 54 16.40 14.57 51.02
C TYR A 54 17.16 15.39 49.97
N ASN A 55 17.41 16.66 50.27
CA ASN A 55 18.16 17.57 49.40
C ASN A 55 19.68 17.49 49.66
N LEU A 56 20.49 18.28 48.93
CA LEU A 56 21.95 18.30 49.09
C LEU A 56 22.44 18.78 50.47
N GLU A 57 21.59 19.43 51.25
CA GLU A 57 21.88 19.88 52.62
C GLU A 57 21.54 18.80 53.66
N ASN A 58 21.21 17.58 53.23
CA ASN A 58 20.68 16.50 54.06
C ASN A 58 19.38 16.85 54.79
N LYS A 59 18.63 17.86 54.32
CA LYS A 59 17.30 18.18 54.82
C LYS A 59 16.29 17.26 54.14
N ASP A 60 15.51 16.54 54.94
CA ASP A 60 14.46 15.68 54.45
C ASP A 60 13.31 16.51 53.85
N ILE A 61 12.96 16.19 52.61
CA ILE A 61 11.77 16.69 51.89
C ILE A 61 10.58 15.78 52.20
N ILE A 62 10.80 14.47 52.21
CA ILE A 62 9.84 13.47 52.68
C ILE A 62 10.57 12.53 53.63
N ALA A 63 10.13 12.51 54.88
CA ALA A 63 10.55 11.53 55.88
C ALA A 63 9.57 10.35 55.93
N ASP A 64 10.11 9.19 56.31
CA ASP A 64 9.39 7.93 56.57
C ASP A 64 8.43 7.51 55.45
N ALA A 65 8.89 7.59 54.19
CA ALA A 65 8.18 7.02 53.05
C ALA A 65 8.26 5.49 53.09
N ASP A 66 7.20 4.83 52.60
CA ASP A 66 7.15 3.37 52.49
C ASP A 66 8.09 2.88 51.40
N THR A 67 8.10 3.56 50.25
CA THR A 67 8.99 3.27 49.13
C THR A 67 9.23 4.52 48.28
N ILE A 68 10.40 4.60 47.64
CA ILE A 68 10.73 5.63 46.66
C ILE A 68 11.30 4.96 45.41
N TYR A 69 10.70 5.23 44.25
CA TYR A 69 11.19 4.81 42.95
C TYR A 69 11.76 6.01 42.19
N ILE A 70 12.88 5.81 41.49
CA ILE A 70 13.34 6.79 40.50
C ILE A 70 12.59 6.53 39.20
N THR A 71 11.95 7.57 38.66
CA THR A 71 11.23 7.50 37.40
C THR A 71 11.78 8.57 36.44
N GLY A 72 12.34 8.12 35.31
CA GLY A 72 13.15 8.98 34.43
C GLY A 72 14.43 9.50 35.12
N LYS A 73 15.04 10.56 34.55
CA LYS A 73 16.26 11.17 35.12
C LYS A 73 15.97 12.27 36.16
N ALA A 74 14.71 12.68 36.28
CA ALA A 74 14.35 13.94 36.91
C ALA A 74 13.20 13.83 37.92
N PHE A 75 12.68 12.63 38.21
CA PHE A 75 11.51 12.48 39.09
C PHE A 75 11.65 11.31 40.07
N PHE A 76 11.01 11.49 41.23
CA PHE A 76 10.88 10.51 42.30
C PHE A 76 9.40 10.21 42.50
N HIS A 77 9.04 8.94 42.38
CA HIS A 77 7.72 8.44 42.75
C HIS A 77 7.80 7.97 44.20
N VAL A 78 7.05 8.65 45.06
CA VAL A 78 7.06 8.44 46.50
C VAL A 78 5.74 7.76 46.89
N VAL A 79 5.85 6.68 47.67
CA VAL A 79 4.72 6.00 48.30
C VAL A 79 4.85 6.18 49.80
N LYS A 80 3.79 6.71 50.44
CA LYS A 80 3.73 6.89 51.88
C LYS A 80 2.28 6.80 52.37
N ASN A 81 2.04 5.96 53.37
CA ASN A 81 0.71 5.64 53.91
C ASN A 81 -0.26 5.19 52.80
N ASP A 82 0.21 4.31 51.92
CA ASP A 82 -0.54 3.82 50.74
C ASP A 82 -0.99 4.91 49.75
N LYS A 83 -0.38 6.10 49.84
CA LYS A 83 -0.61 7.21 48.91
C LYS A 83 0.62 7.50 48.07
N HIS A 84 0.36 7.79 46.79
CA HIS A 84 1.36 7.97 45.75
C HIS A 84 1.47 9.46 45.39
N GLY A 85 2.69 9.92 45.14
CA GLY A 85 2.99 11.30 44.73
C GLY A 85 4.27 11.37 43.89
N ILE A 86 4.40 12.42 43.07
CA ILE A 86 5.56 12.64 42.20
C ILE A 86 6.29 13.92 42.61
N TYR A 87 7.60 13.82 42.80
CA TYR A 87 8.47 14.93 43.13
C TYR A 87 9.54 15.09 42.06
N SER A 88 9.81 16.32 41.63
CA SER A 88 10.94 16.60 40.75
C SER A 88 12.26 16.37 41.48
N SER A 89 13.35 16.24 40.71
CA SER A 89 14.70 16.12 41.26
C SER A 89 15.17 17.36 42.00
N THR A 90 14.42 18.47 41.93
CA THR A 90 14.67 19.72 42.65
C THR A 90 13.92 19.83 43.98
N GLY A 91 13.05 18.88 44.32
CA GLY A 91 12.22 18.94 45.54
C GLY A 91 10.82 19.50 45.33
N LYS A 92 10.46 19.92 44.11
CA LYS A 92 9.10 20.43 43.84
C LYS A 92 8.11 19.25 43.87
N PRO A 93 7.03 19.31 44.67
CA PRO A 93 5.92 18.37 44.51
C PRO A 93 5.24 18.64 43.17
N CYS A 94 5.40 17.74 42.21
CA CYS A 94 4.72 17.79 40.92
C CYS A 94 3.30 17.24 41.06
N ILE A 95 3.15 16.10 41.72
CA ILE A 95 1.85 15.51 42.04
C ILE A 95 1.81 15.24 43.53
N ALA A 96 0.78 15.76 44.20
CA ALA A 96 0.62 15.62 45.64
C ALA A 96 0.46 14.14 46.05
N LEU A 97 0.92 13.82 47.26
CA LEU A 97 0.83 12.48 47.87
C LEU A 97 -0.60 12.19 48.37
N ASP A 98 -1.56 12.08 47.44
CA ASP A 98 -3.01 11.92 47.72
C ASP A 98 -3.68 10.85 46.85
N TYR A 99 -2.93 10.24 45.94
CA TYR A 99 -3.47 9.29 44.95
C TYR A 99 -3.28 7.85 45.40
N ASP A 100 -4.22 6.99 45.01
CA ASP A 100 -4.13 5.55 45.29
C ASP A 100 -3.07 4.88 44.41
N ASP A 101 -2.84 5.44 43.21
CA ASP A 101 -1.72 5.04 42.36
C ASP A 101 -1.32 6.17 41.38
N ILE A 102 -0.10 6.08 40.83
CA ILE A 102 0.40 6.97 39.77
C ILE A 102 1.26 6.16 38.79
N ASP A 103 0.87 6.19 37.52
CA ASP A 103 1.58 5.56 36.40
C ASP A 103 2.10 6.58 35.39
N GLY A 104 3.25 6.28 34.79
CA GLY A 104 3.81 7.10 33.71
C GLY A 104 3.35 6.63 32.33
N ILE A 105 2.88 7.55 31.48
CA ILE A 105 2.60 7.27 30.08
C ILE A 105 3.82 7.65 29.22
N LYS A 106 4.16 6.79 28.25
CA LYS A 106 5.19 7.05 27.24
C LYS A 106 4.63 6.77 25.86
N ALA A 107 4.74 7.71 24.94
CA ALA A 107 4.38 7.46 23.54
C ALA A 107 5.44 6.65 22.78
N ASN A 108 6.69 6.64 23.25
CA ASN A 108 7.78 5.87 22.64
C ASN A 108 8.56 5.09 23.71
N TYR A 109 8.52 3.76 23.66
CA TYR A 109 9.23 2.90 24.61
C TYR A 109 10.76 3.09 24.63
N GLN A 110 11.32 3.75 23.61
CA GLN A 110 12.75 4.09 23.56
C GLN A 110 13.09 5.33 24.39
N THR A 111 12.12 6.18 24.75
CA THR A 111 12.38 7.33 25.62
C THR A 111 12.46 6.90 27.08
N LYS A 112 13.46 7.44 27.77
CA LYS A 112 13.64 7.18 29.21
C LYS A 112 12.65 7.97 30.07
N GLU A 113 12.06 9.02 29.52
CA GLU A 113 11.19 9.97 30.22
C GLU A 113 9.73 9.69 29.87
N ASN A 114 8.85 9.95 30.85
CA ASN A 114 7.41 9.90 30.65
C ASN A 114 6.95 11.18 29.95
N ASP A 115 5.91 11.07 29.15
CA ASP A 115 5.26 12.23 28.53
C ASP A 115 4.20 12.82 29.48
N TYR A 116 3.51 11.95 30.23
CA TYR A 116 2.40 12.29 31.14
C TYR A 116 2.36 11.37 32.35
N TRP A 117 1.56 11.77 33.35
CA TRP A 117 1.21 10.92 34.49
C TRP A 117 -0.29 10.63 34.50
N ILE A 118 -0.65 9.35 34.64
CA ILE A 118 -2.01 8.94 35.02
C ILE A 118 -2.04 8.81 36.53
N VAL A 119 -3.02 9.43 37.17
CA VAL A 119 -3.26 9.32 38.60
C VAL A 119 -4.55 8.56 38.86
N THR A 120 -4.57 7.69 39.85
CA THR A 120 -5.76 6.91 40.24
C THR A 120 -6.29 7.42 41.57
N LYS A 121 -7.60 7.69 41.63
CA LYS A 121 -8.32 8.05 42.87
C LYS A 121 -9.66 7.33 42.92
N GLY A 122 -9.76 6.34 43.81
CA GLY A 122 -10.83 5.37 43.85
C GLY A 122 -10.87 4.57 42.55
N LYS A 123 -12.04 4.58 41.88
CA LYS A 123 -12.24 3.91 40.58
C LYS A 123 -11.91 4.79 39.37
N ASN A 124 -11.54 6.05 39.60
CA ASN A 124 -11.36 7.03 38.52
C ASN A 124 -9.88 7.35 38.31
N VAL A 125 -9.57 7.77 37.09
CA VAL A 125 -8.25 8.21 36.66
C VAL A 125 -8.28 9.65 36.15
N GLY A 126 -7.17 10.36 36.37
CA GLY A 126 -6.90 11.71 35.90
C GLY A 126 -5.57 11.77 35.15
N LEU A 127 -5.28 12.90 34.51
CA LEU A 127 -4.09 13.10 33.68
C LEU A 127 -3.37 14.38 34.11
N TYR A 128 -2.05 14.26 34.27
CA TYR A 128 -1.16 15.37 34.60
C TYR A 128 -0.04 15.48 33.56
N SER A 129 0.42 16.71 33.30
CA SER A 129 1.64 16.95 32.55
C SER A 129 2.86 16.42 33.32
N LEU A 130 3.98 16.24 32.63
CA LEU A 130 5.23 15.81 33.25
C LEU A 130 5.65 16.71 34.43
N GLU A 131 5.41 18.02 34.32
CA GLU A 131 5.74 19.04 35.32
C GLU A 131 4.77 19.10 36.52
N GLY A 132 3.67 18.36 36.46
CA GLY A 132 2.65 18.29 37.51
C GLY A 132 1.46 19.21 37.31
N GLU A 133 1.26 19.78 36.12
CA GLU A 133 0.04 20.55 35.82
C GLU A 133 -1.12 19.60 35.57
N GLN A 134 -2.26 19.83 36.23
CA GLN A 134 -3.45 18.99 36.05
C GLN A 134 -4.08 19.26 34.68
N ILE A 135 -4.09 18.27 33.79
CA ILE A 135 -4.71 18.34 32.47
C ILE A 135 -6.17 17.86 32.55
N LEU A 136 -6.39 16.71 33.19
CA LEU A 136 -7.72 16.14 33.41
C LEU A 136 -7.88 15.75 34.87
N PRO A 137 -8.97 16.18 35.55
CA PRO A 137 -9.24 15.74 36.92
C PRO A 137 -9.57 14.23 36.97
N PRO A 138 -9.39 13.55 38.12
CA PRO A 138 -9.64 12.12 38.28
C PRO A 138 -11.14 11.78 38.34
N VAL A 139 -11.81 11.94 37.21
CA VAL A 139 -13.27 11.75 37.05
C VAL A 139 -13.63 10.80 35.90
N TYR A 140 -12.62 10.22 35.25
CA TYR A 140 -12.79 9.31 34.12
C TYR A 140 -12.56 7.88 34.60
N GLU A 141 -13.29 6.91 34.04
CA GLU A 141 -13.02 5.49 34.28
C GLU A 141 -11.75 5.03 33.56
N TYR A 142 -11.41 5.69 32.45
CA TYR A 142 -10.30 5.32 31.59
C TYR A 142 -9.80 6.51 30.75
N ILE A 143 -8.50 6.59 30.54
CA ILE A 143 -7.82 7.57 29.68
C ILE A 143 -6.77 6.83 28.84
N GLU A 144 -6.78 7.04 27.52
CA GLU A 144 -5.82 6.44 26.59
C GLU A 144 -5.14 7.52 25.74
N GLN A 145 -3.81 7.54 25.73
CA GLN A 145 -3.04 8.43 24.85
C GLN A 145 -3.07 7.93 23.40
N LYS A 146 -3.27 8.87 22.47
CA LYS A 146 -3.13 8.67 21.03
C LYS A 146 -2.28 9.79 20.43
N ARG A 147 -1.04 9.43 20.08
CA ARG A 147 -0.15 10.30 19.32
C ARG A 147 -0.47 10.21 17.83
N VAL A 148 -0.92 11.32 17.25
CA VAL A 148 -1.17 11.41 15.81
C VAL A 148 0.09 11.86 15.08
N ASN A 149 0.31 11.30 13.89
CA ASN A 149 1.51 11.56 13.09
C ASN A 149 1.41 12.91 12.35
N THR A 150 1.41 14.00 13.10
CA THR A 150 1.53 15.37 12.57
C THR A 150 3.00 15.83 12.61
N PRO A 151 3.41 16.87 11.88
CA PRO A 151 4.76 17.44 12.01
C PRO A 151 5.12 17.82 13.46
N GLN A 152 4.11 18.15 14.27
CA GLN A 152 4.25 18.46 15.69
C GLN A 152 4.06 17.25 16.62
N GLN A 153 3.74 16.06 16.09
CA GLN A 153 3.41 14.84 16.85
C GLN A 153 2.42 15.11 17.99
N THR A 154 1.24 15.59 17.64
CA THR A 154 0.24 16.04 18.61
C THR A 154 -0.37 14.84 19.35
N ASP A 155 -0.54 14.97 20.67
CA ASP A 155 -1.25 13.99 21.48
C ASP A 155 -2.72 14.37 21.64
N PHE A 156 -3.57 13.36 21.52
CA PHE A 156 -4.97 13.37 21.90
C PHE A 156 -5.22 12.28 22.94
N PHE A 157 -6.27 12.43 23.72
CA PHE A 157 -6.65 11.44 24.71
C PHE A 157 -8.07 10.97 24.48
N ILE A 158 -8.24 9.66 24.35
CA ILE A 158 -9.56 9.03 24.41
C ILE A 158 -9.91 8.90 25.88
N VAL A 159 -11.01 9.51 26.29
CA VAL A 159 -11.48 9.53 27.68
C VAL A 159 -12.80 8.79 27.80
N LYS A 160 -12.98 8.03 28.87
CA LYS A 160 -14.22 7.30 29.15
C LYS A 160 -14.78 7.70 30.51
N LYS A 161 -16.04 8.14 30.53
CA LYS A 161 -16.88 8.12 31.75
C LYS A 161 -17.80 6.91 31.60
N ASP A 162 -19.09 7.13 31.35
CA ASP A 162 -19.99 6.08 30.86
C ASP A 162 -19.78 5.81 29.35
N ARG A 163 -19.46 6.87 28.61
CA ARG A 163 -19.23 6.88 27.16
C ARG A 163 -17.87 7.50 26.82
N TYR A 164 -17.43 7.27 25.59
CA TYR A 164 -16.13 7.71 25.07
C TYR A 164 -16.20 9.12 24.47
N GLY A 165 -15.16 9.90 24.72
CA GLY A 165 -14.91 11.23 24.18
C GLY A 165 -13.43 11.43 23.85
N ILE A 166 -13.07 12.61 23.35
CA ILE A 166 -11.69 12.99 22.99
C ILE A 166 -11.38 14.35 23.60
N CYS A 167 -10.18 14.50 24.16
CA CYS A 167 -9.62 15.81 24.49
C CYS A 167 -8.21 15.97 23.89
N ASP A 168 -7.79 17.23 23.75
CA ASP A 168 -6.45 17.57 23.29
C ASP A 168 -5.40 17.50 24.43
N ALA A 169 -4.14 17.79 24.09
CA ALA A 169 -3.03 17.78 25.04
C ALA A 169 -3.10 18.85 26.14
N GLN A 170 -3.99 19.84 26.00
CA GLN A 170 -4.25 20.87 27.01
C GLN A 170 -5.48 20.52 27.87
N GLY A 171 -6.15 19.41 27.59
CA GLY A 171 -7.35 18.98 28.31
C GLY A 171 -8.64 19.60 27.78
N ASN A 172 -8.58 20.36 26.66
CA ASN A 172 -9.79 20.90 26.06
C ASN A 172 -10.59 19.76 25.41
N THR A 173 -11.92 19.81 25.58
CA THR A 173 -12.80 18.81 24.98
C THR A 173 -12.88 19.01 23.46
N VAL A 174 -12.42 18.01 22.70
CA VAL A 174 -12.59 17.92 21.24
C VAL A 174 -13.94 17.25 20.94
N VAL A 175 -14.23 16.16 21.66
CA VAL A 175 -15.47 15.41 21.56
C VAL A 175 -15.96 15.07 22.96
N ALA A 176 -17.17 15.49 23.31
CA ALA A 176 -17.78 15.15 24.60
C ALA A 176 -17.95 13.62 24.74
N PRO A 177 -17.89 13.06 25.97
CA PRO A 177 -18.00 11.62 26.22
C PRO A 177 -19.44 11.11 26.01
N ILE A 178 -19.86 11.01 24.74
CA ILE A 178 -21.21 10.63 24.33
C ILE A 178 -21.24 9.49 23.31
N TYR A 179 -20.09 8.92 22.94
CA TYR A 179 -19.98 7.84 21.95
C TYR A 179 -19.83 6.49 22.63
N ALA A 180 -20.43 5.44 22.06
CA ALA A 180 -20.29 4.08 22.55
C ALA A 180 -18.86 3.54 22.39
N HIS A 181 -18.15 3.97 21.34
CA HIS A 181 -16.76 3.62 21.08
C HIS A 181 -16.07 4.69 20.21
N ILE A 182 -14.76 4.85 20.38
CA ILE A 182 -13.92 5.73 19.55
C ILE A 182 -12.66 4.96 19.12
N SER A 183 -12.28 5.09 17.86
CA SER A 183 -11.02 4.55 17.34
C SER A 183 -10.33 5.52 16.40
N TYR A 184 -9.01 5.37 16.25
CA TYR A 184 -8.20 6.11 15.29
C TYR A 184 -7.48 5.14 14.36
N LYS A 185 -7.81 5.18 13.07
CA LYS A 185 -7.25 4.30 12.04
C LYS A 185 -7.26 5.03 10.70
N ASN A 186 -6.27 4.75 9.85
CA ASN A 186 -6.15 5.38 8.52
C ASN A 186 -6.20 6.92 8.57
N GLU A 187 -5.60 7.51 9.61
CA GLU A 187 -5.49 8.97 9.79
C GLU A 187 -6.80 9.73 10.06
N PHE A 188 -7.87 9.03 10.44
CA PHE A 188 -9.11 9.66 10.91
C PHE A 188 -9.67 8.96 12.15
N TRP A 189 -10.49 9.70 12.91
CA TRP A 189 -11.22 9.17 14.06
C TRP A 189 -12.58 8.62 13.62
N THR A 190 -12.93 7.44 14.09
CA THR A 190 -14.28 6.89 14.00
C THR A 190 -14.97 7.06 15.34
N LEU A 191 -16.11 7.75 15.35
CA LEU A 191 -16.93 8.01 16.53
C LEU A 191 -18.23 7.22 16.41
N MET A 192 -18.34 6.12 17.16
CA MET A 192 -19.48 5.22 17.09
C MET A 192 -20.53 5.62 18.12
N LYS A 193 -21.69 6.13 17.66
CA LYS A 193 -22.83 6.45 18.54
C LYS A 193 -23.94 5.41 18.37
N GLU A 194 -24.62 5.47 17.23
CA GLU A 194 -25.61 4.54 16.69
C GLU A 194 -25.46 4.65 15.17
N SER A 195 -25.33 3.54 14.43
CA SER A 195 -25.03 3.59 12.98
C SER A 195 -25.95 4.57 12.23
N PRO A 196 -25.44 5.48 11.38
CA PRO A 196 -24.05 5.62 10.90
C PRO A 196 -23.08 6.24 11.92
N CYS A 197 -21.78 6.00 11.75
CA CYS A 197 -20.74 6.61 12.59
C CYS A 197 -20.54 8.10 12.23
N ASP A 198 -20.04 8.87 13.19
CA ASP A 198 -19.45 10.19 12.93
C ASP A 198 -17.93 10.02 12.74
N TYR A 199 -17.30 10.95 12.01
CA TYR A 199 -15.87 10.88 11.68
C TYR A 199 -15.17 12.19 11.94
N ILE A 200 -13.90 12.17 12.34
CA ILE A 200 -13.05 13.37 12.37
C ILE A 200 -11.86 13.16 11.46
N PHE A 201 -11.76 14.02 10.45
CA PHE A 201 -10.65 14.09 9.52
C PHE A 201 -9.69 15.20 9.94
N ASN A 202 -8.38 14.99 9.75
CA ASN A 202 -7.33 15.95 10.12
C ASN A 202 -7.43 16.50 11.55
N ASN A 203 -8.07 15.77 12.47
CA ASN A 203 -8.28 16.16 13.87
C ASN A 203 -9.03 17.50 14.05
N LYS A 204 -9.91 17.88 13.11
CA LYS A 204 -10.65 19.15 13.15
C LYS A 204 -12.16 18.94 13.22
N ASP A 205 -12.81 18.86 12.07
CA ASP A 205 -14.26 18.93 11.97
C ASP A 205 -14.89 17.53 12.02
N ILE A 206 -16.03 17.45 12.71
CA ILE A 206 -16.85 16.23 12.74
C ILE A 206 -17.69 16.17 11.46
N VAL A 207 -17.44 15.15 10.66
CA VAL A 207 -18.25 14.78 9.49
C VAL A 207 -19.29 13.77 9.93
N LYS A 208 -20.57 14.07 9.67
CA LYS A 208 -21.72 13.30 10.12
C LYS A 208 -22.54 12.74 8.96
N GLY A 209 -23.29 11.68 9.23
CA GLY A 209 -24.27 11.14 8.29
C GLY A 209 -23.64 10.58 7.02
N ILE A 210 -22.43 10.05 7.12
CA ILE A 210 -21.76 9.32 6.06
C ILE A 210 -21.41 7.91 6.55
N ASN A 211 -21.19 6.98 5.63
CA ASN A 211 -20.66 5.67 5.93
C ASN A 211 -19.38 5.44 5.14
N ILE A 212 -18.33 4.95 5.81
CA ILE A 212 -17.06 4.60 5.17
C ILE A 212 -16.81 3.11 5.36
N ASN A 213 -16.58 2.41 4.25
CA ASN A 213 -16.19 1.01 4.29
C ASN A 213 -14.75 0.88 4.82
N GLN A 214 -14.61 0.55 6.11
CA GLN A 214 -13.31 0.44 6.79
C GLN A 214 -12.49 -0.80 6.40
N THR A 215 -13.06 -1.71 5.61
CA THR A 215 -12.35 -2.88 5.07
C THR A 215 -11.65 -2.58 3.76
N THR A 216 -12.12 -1.57 3.01
CA THR A 216 -11.48 -1.11 1.78
C THR A 216 -10.22 -0.34 2.12
N PRO A 217 -9.05 -0.70 1.57
CA PRO A 217 -7.83 0.08 1.76
C PRO A 217 -8.00 1.53 1.27
N PRO A 218 -7.32 2.50 1.90
CA PRO A 218 -7.37 3.88 1.44
C PRO A 218 -6.89 4.02 -0.01
N ILE A 219 -7.45 5.01 -0.68
CA ILE A 219 -7.07 5.37 -2.04
C ILE A 219 -5.85 6.28 -1.96
N ASN A 220 -4.69 5.75 -2.36
CA ASN A 220 -3.41 6.47 -2.39
C ASN A 220 -3.09 6.98 -3.80
N TYR A 221 -2.81 8.27 -3.95
CA TYR A 221 -2.53 8.93 -5.24
C TYR A 221 -1.06 9.39 -5.28
N ASN A 222 -0.13 8.47 -5.55
CA ASN A 222 1.30 8.77 -5.70
C ASN A 222 2.00 9.32 -4.42
N SER A 223 3.33 9.27 -4.37
CA SER A 223 4.18 9.77 -3.28
C SER A 223 4.08 11.27 -3.01
N LYS A 224 3.48 12.07 -3.92
CA LYS A 224 3.34 13.52 -3.78
C LYS A 224 2.03 13.96 -3.13
N ARG A 225 0.96 13.15 -3.21
CA ARG A 225 -0.30 13.39 -2.50
C ARG A 225 -0.37 12.33 -1.41
N LEU A 226 0.22 12.66 -0.26
CA LEU A 226 0.29 11.80 0.94
C LEU A 226 -1.08 11.45 1.53
N GLY A 227 -2.18 11.94 0.97
CA GLY A 227 -3.52 11.75 1.49
C GLY A 227 -4.10 10.38 1.14
N THR A 228 -4.65 9.74 2.15
CA THR A 228 -5.50 8.55 2.07
C THR A 228 -6.94 8.99 1.80
N ASP A 229 -7.43 8.89 0.56
CA ASP A 229 -8.84 9.22 0.29
C ASP A 229 -9.72 7.98 0.47
N PHE A 230 -11.01 8.17 0.70
CA PHE A 230 -11.95 7.09 1.00
C PHE A 230 -13.17 7.15 0.10
N SER A 231 -13.68 5.98 -0.30
CA SER A 231 -15.06 5.91 -0.77
C SER A 231 -15.99 6.04 0.42
N PHE A 232 -17.02 6.86 0.28
CA PHE A 232 -18.02 7.07 1.31
C PHE A 232 -19.41 7.02 0.69
N GLU A 233 -20.38 6.61 1.50
CA GLU A 233 -21.79 6.58 1.19
C GLU A 233 -22.51 7.67 1.98
N LYS A 234 -23.45 8.33 1.33
CA LYS A 234 -24.39 9.28 1.92
C LYS A 234 -25.71 9.20 1.16
N ASP A 235 -26.81 9.06 1.90
CA ASP A 235 -28.18 9.03 1.37
C ASP A 235 -28.40 7.97 0.26
N GLY A 236 -27.74 6.82 0.37
CA GLY A 236 -27.78 5.70 -0.57
C GLY A 236 -26.85 5.84 -1.78
N LEU A 237 -26.07 6.92 -1.86
CA LEU A 237 -25.18 7.22 -2.99
C LEU A 237 -23.72 7.29 -2.55
N TRP A 238 -22.84 6.89 -3.45
CA TRP A 238 -21.40 6.80 -3.22
C TRP A 238 -20.63 7.93 -3.90
N GLY A 239 -19.61 8.39 -3.18
CA GLY A 239 -18.66 9.41 -3.61
C GLY A 239 -17.25 9.11 -3.08
N ILE A 240 -16.36 10.10 -3.20
CA ILE A 240 -14.99 10.06 -2.67
C ILE A 240 -14.78 11.27 -1.76
N ILE A 241 -14.28 11.04 -0.56
CA ILE A 241 -13.92 12.06 0.43
C ILE A 241 -12.41 12.03 0.65
N GLY A 242 -11.80 13.21 0.70
CA GLY A 242 -10.37 13.33 0.98
C GLY A 242 -10.06 13.10 2.46
N ASN A 243 -8.79 12.84 2.77
CA ASN A 243 -8.31 12.73 4.16
C ASN A 243 -8.51 14.02 4.99
N ASN A 244 -8.83 15.14 4.35
CA ASN A 244 -9.18 16.40 4.99
C ASN A 244 -10.68 16.57 5.28
N GLY A 245 -11.49 15.55 5.01
CA GLY A 245 -12.95 15.58 5.20
C GLY A 245 -13.69 16.35 4.10
N GLN A 246 -13.00 16.86 3.07
CA GLN A 246 -13.64 17.52 1.94
C GLN A 246 -14.06 16.50 0.89
N THR A 247 -15.27 16.67 0.36
CA THR A 247 -15.77 15.83 -0.73
C THR A 247 -14.98 16.12 -2.01
N ILE A 248 -14.39 15.08 -2.60
CA ILE A 248 -13.69 15.12 -3.89
C ILE A 248 -14.68 14.78 -5.01
N ILE A 249 -15.39 13.66 -4.86
CA ILE A 249 -16.48 13.26 -5.76
C ILE A 249 -17.76 13.27 -4.94
N SER A 250 -18.71 14.12 -5.32
CA SER A 250 -20.02 14.19 -4.66
C SER A 250 -20.76 12.84 -4.78
N PRO A 251 -21.46 12.40 -3.72
CA PRO A 251 -22.31 11.22 -3.76
C PRO A 251 -23.29 11.26 -4.93
N GLN A 252 -23.09 10.38 -5.90
CA GLN A 252 -23.91 10.32 -7.11
C GLN A 252 -23.95 8.95 -7.78
N TYR A 253 -23.24 7.97 -7.21
CA TYR A 253 -23.12 6.62 -7.75
C TYR A 253 -23.91 5.63 -6.91
N GLU A 254 -24.62 4.72 -7.56
CA GLU A 254 -25.53 3.77 -6.91
C GLU A 254 -24.79 2.61 -6.21
N LYS A 255 -23.46 2.51 -6.38
CA LYS A 255 -22.57 1.50 -5.76
C LYS A 255 -21.22 2.11 -5.39
N GLU A 256 -20.52 1.47 -4.43
CA GLU A 256 -19.15 1.82 -4.04
C GLU A 256 -18.22 1.88 -5.26
N LEU A 257 -17.37 2.92 -5.31
CA LEU A 257 -16.46 3.14 -6.43
C LEU A 257 -15.32 2.13 -6.38
N GLN A 258 -15.22 1.28 -7.39
CA GLN A 258 -14.17 0.26 -7.46
C GLN A 258 -12.91 0.84 -8.13
N ARG A 259 -11.82 0.88 -7.38
CA ARG A 259 -10.52 1.36 -7.88
C ARG A 259 -9.93 0.44 -8.96
N ILE A 260 -9.39 1.04 -10.01
CA ILE A 260 -8.56 0.37 -11.02
C ILE A 260 -7.08 0.51 -10.62
N TYR A 261 -6.36 -0.61 -10.57
CA TYR A 261 -4.96 -0.68 -10.14
C TYR A 261 -3.99 -0.87 -11.31
N ASN A 262 -2.69 -0.73 -11.04
CA ASN A 262 -1.57 -0.99 -11.97
C ASN A 262 -1.51 -0.07 -13.22
N LEU A 263 -2.06 1.14 -13.12
CA LEU A 263 -1.93 2.19 -14.13
C LEU A 263 -0.58 2.93 -13.98
N ASN A 264 0.52 2.34 -14.45
CA ASN A 264 1.89 2.87 -14.31
C ASN A 264 2.16 4.25 -14.95
N TYR A 265 1.19 4.84 -15.67
CA TYR A 265 1.48 5.93 -16.61
C TYR A 265 0.98 7.31 -16.21
N ASN A 266 -0.07 7.45 -15.37
CA ASN A 266 -0.70 8.76 -15.14
C ASN A 266 -0.86 9.22 -13.68
N GLN A 267 -0.45 8.44 -12.68
CA GLN A 267 -0.53 8.78 -11.24
C GLN A 267 -1.93 9.17 -10.69
N GLN A 268 -2.95 9.30 -11.55
CA GLN A 268 -4.33 9.62 -11.22
C GLN A 268 -5.12 8.32 -11.05
N ALA A 269 -5.89 8.22 -9.97
CA ALA A 269 -6.75 7.05 -9.77
C ALA A 269 -7.96 7.12 -10.71
N HIS A 270 -8.38 5.94 -11.13
CA HIS A 270 -9.55 5.71 -11.95
C HIS A 270 -10.46 4.74 -11.23
N PHE A 271 -11.76 4.88 -11.46
CA PHE A 271 -12.78 4.10 -10.78
C PHE A 271 -13.78 3.55 -11.78
N ILE A 272 -14.15 2.29 -11.59
CA ILE A 272 -15.37 1.74 -12.15
C ILE A 272 -16.51 2.25 -11.27
N ALA A 273 -17.48 2.93 -11.90
CA ALA A 273 -18.62 3.53 -11.23
C ALA A 273 -19.92 2.99 -11.80
N TYR A 274 -20.99 3.02 -11.01
CA TYR A 274 -22.32 2.54 -11.39
C TYR A 274 -23.35 3.65 -11.26
N LYS A 275 -24.02 3.98 -12.37
CA LYS A 275 -25.02 5.06 -12.47
C LYS A 275 -26.09 4.70 -13.50
N ASN A 276 -27.35 4.99 -13.20
CA ASN A 276 -28.50 4.70 -14.06
C ASN A 276 -28.54 3.24 -14.52
N LYS A 277 -28.29 2.31 -13.58
CA LYS A 277 -28.21 0.87 -13.83
C LYS A 277 -27.09 0.40 -14.78
N ARG A 278 -26.09 1.24 -15.08
CA ARG A 278 -25.01 0.94 -16.03
C ARG A 278 -23.66 1.28 -15.43
N TYR A 279 -22.63 0.58 -15.90
CA TYR A 279 -21.24 0.79 -15.52
C TYR A 279 -20.54 1.72 -16.52
N GLY A 280 -19.66 2.56 -15.98
CA GLY A 280 -18.73 3.41 -16.70
C GLY A 280 -17.41 3.52 -15.92
N ILE A 281 -16.46 4.28 -16.47
CA ILE A 281 -15.17 4.55 -15.83
C ILE A 281 -15.01 6.06 -15.71
N ILE A 282 -14.59 6.50 -14.53
CA ILE A 282 -14.31 7.91 -14.24
C ILE A 282 -12.89 8.07 -13.69
N ASP A 283 -12.34 9.28 -13.80
CA ASP A 283 -11.14 9.67 -13.06
C ASP A 283 -11.49 10.26 -11.69
N ILE A 284 -10.47 10.60 -10.90
CA ILE A 284 -10.62 11.24 -9.58
C ILE A 284 -11.25 12.64 -9.62
N ASN A 285 -11.21 13.32 -10.76
CA ASN A 285 -11.87 14.61 -10.96
C ASN A 285 -13.32 14.44 -11.43
N ASN A 286 -13.84 13.21 -11.41
CA ASN A 286 -15.17 12.84 -11.86
C ASN A 286 -15.40 13.05 -13.37
N ASN A 287 -14.34 13.11 -14.17
CA ASN A 287 -14.46 13.11 -15.63
C ASN A 287 -14.81 11.70 -16.11
N ILE A 288 -15.73 11.61 -17.06
CA ILE A 288 -16.14 10.33 -17.66
C ILE A 288 -15.09 9.91 -18.69
N ILE A 289 -14.35 8.84 -18.38
CA ILE A 289 -13.36 8.21 -19.27
C ILE A 289 -14.05 7.18 -20.17
N LEU A 290 -15.00 6.42 -19.61
CA LEU A 290 -15.84 5.47 -20.34
C LEU A 290 -17.31 5.72 -19.96
N PRO A 291 -18.21 6.04 -20.91
CA PRO A 291 -19.61 6.33 -20.63
C PRO A 291 -20.36 5.21 -19.89
N PHE A 292 -21.36 5.59 -19.10
CA PHE A 292 -22.26 4.68 -18.38
C PHE A 292 -23.23 3.96 -19.33
N MET A 293 -22.71 3.00 -20.10
CA MET A 293 -23.48 2.25 -21.10
C MET A 293 -23.33 0.73 -21.02
N TYR A 294 -22.51 0.24 -20.08
CA TYR A 294 -22.13 -1.17 -20.00
C TYR A 294 -22.89 -1.92 -18.90
N LYS A 295 -23.21 -3.18 -19.16
CA LYS A 295 -23.81 -4.11 -18.19
C LYS A 295 -22.79 -4.51 -17.11
N SER A 296 -21.52 -4.69 -17.49
CA SER A 296 -20.42 -4.93 -16.56
C SER A 296 -19.07 -4.49 -17.14
N ILE A 297 -18.12 -4.21 -16.25
CA ILE A 297 -16.73 -3.86 -16.56
C ILE A 297 -15.84 -4.67 -15.63
N GLN A 298 -14.83 -5.36 -16.18
CA GLN A 298 -13.90 -6.17 -15.39
C GLN A 298 -12.46 -5.95 -15.86
N GLN A 299 -11.52 -5.74 -14.93
CA GLN A 299 -10.09 -5.76 -15.25
C GLN A 299 -9.63 -7.21 -15.43
N ILE A 300 -9.04 -7.53 -16.58
CA ILE A 300 -8.65 -8.91 -16.94
C ILE A 300 -7.13 -9.09 -17.14
N SER A 301 -6.35 -8.02 -16.98
CA SER A 301 -4.89 -8.08 -16.97
C SER A 301 -4.28 -7.09 -15.98
N ASP A 302 -3.03 -7.36 -15.60
CA ASP A 302 -2.19 -6.40 -14.91
C ASP A 302 -1.90 -5.16 -15.77
N GLY A 303 -1.91 -5.33 -17.10
CA GLY A 303 -1.62 -4.31 -18.12
C GLY A 303 -2.77 -3.36 -18.45
N ALA A 304 -3.70 -3.12 -17.53
CA ALA A 304 -4.76 -2.11 -17.66
C ALA A 304 -5.80 -2.37 -18.78
N ILE A 305 -6.05 -3.64 -19.12
CA ILE A 305 -7.10 -4.03 -20.06
C ILE A 305 -8.39 -4.36 -19.33
N MET A 306 -9.49 -3.78 -19.81
CA MET A 306 -10.85 -4.00 -19.31
C MET A 306 -11.64 -4.85 -20.31
N GLU A 307 -12.27 -5.93 -19.83
CA GLU A 307 -13.39 -6.57 -20.51
C GLU A 307 -14.67 -5.75 -20.23
N LEU A 308 -15.32 -5.32 -21.31
CA LEU A 308 -16.58 -4.60 -21.29
C LEU A 308 -17.69 -5.52 -21.80
N ARG A 309 -18.82 -5.56 -21.09
CA ARG A 309 -20.01 -6.28 -21.51
C ARG A 309 -21.15 -5.29 -21.71
N ASP A 310 -21.78 -5.32 -22.89
CA ASP A 310 -22.94 -4.48 -23.16
C ASP A 310 -24.26 -5.11 -22.70
N MET A 311 -25.37 -4.44 -22.99
CA MET A 311 -26.71 -4.88 -22.57
C MET A 311 -27.21 -6.13 -23.30
N GLN A 312 -26.56 -6.54 -24.39
CA GLN A 312 -26.84 -7.78 -25.13
C GLN A 312 -25.82 -8.88 -24.78
N ASP A 313 -25.08 -8.74 -23.68
CA ASP A 313 -24.04 -9.68 -23.23
C ASP A 313 -22.86 -9.83 -24.20
N ARG A 314 -22.69 -8.90 -25.15
CA ARG A 314 -21.57 -8.92 -26.10
C ARG A 314 -20.33 -8.31 -25.45
N LYS A 315 -19.17 -8.92 -25.68
CA LYS A 315 -17.91 -8.57 -25.01
C LYS A 315 -16.95 -7.82 -25.93
N LYS A 316 -16.26 -6.80 -25.39
CA LYS A 316 -15.16 -6.07 -26.06
C LYS A 316 -14.02 -5.78 -25.08
N LEU A 317 -12.85 -5.50 -25.62
CA LEU A 317 -11.69 -5.07 -24.84
C LEU A 317 -11.45 -3.57 -24.96
N PHE A 318 -11.16 -2.93 -23.82
CA PHE A 318 -10.81 -1.52 -23.71
C PHE A 318 -9.47 -1.33 -23.04
N SER A 319 -8.63 -0.49 -23.63
CA SER A 319 -7.33 -0.10 -23.07
C SER A 319 -7.52 1.13 -22.19
N MET A 320 -7.18 1.01 -20.91
CA MET A 320 -7.02 2.18 -20.03
C MET A 320 -5.75 2.98 -20.34
N LYS A 321 -4.74 2.36 -20.95
CA LYS A 321 -3.46 3.01 -21.31
C LYS A 321 -3.63 3.98 -22.49
N LYS A 322 -4.34 3.56 -23.53
CA LYS A 322 -4.59 4.32 -24.76
C LYS A 322 -5.97 4.99 -24.77
N VAL A 323 -6.80 4.74 -23.74
CA VAL A 323 -8.18 5.24 -23.58
C VAL A 323 -9.00 5.00 -24.86
N LYS A 324 -9.00 3.74 -25.33
CA LYS A 324 -9.73 3.35 -26.55
C LYS A 324 -10.02 1.86 -26.59
N MET A 325 -10.95 1.46 -27.45
CA MET A 325 -11.22 0.06 -27.73
C MET A 325 -10.00 -0.60 -28.37
N ILE A 326 -9.64 -1.80 -27.91
CA ILE A 326 -8.56 -2.61 -28.49
C ILE A 326 -9.11 -3.37 -29.71
N THR A 327 -10.35 -3.82 -29.64
CA THR A 327 -11.05 -4.51 -30.72
C THR A 327 -12.21 -3.66 -31.25
N ASP A 328 -12.37 -3.63 -32.57
CA ASP A 328 -13.55 -3.08 -33.25
C ASP A 328 -14.71 -4.10 -33.25
N PHE A 329 -14.40 -5.40 -33.26
CA PHE A 329 -15.34 -6.51 -33.12
C PHE A 329 -15.66 -6.87 -31.66
N PHE A 330 -16.84 -7.47 -31.46
CA PHE A 330 -17.18 -8.20 -30.23
C PHE A 330 -16.63 -9.62 -30.30
N TYR A 331 -16.22 -10.25 -29.20
CA TYR A 331 -15.83 -11.66 -29.14
C TYR A 331 -16.79 -12.49 -28.28
N ASP A 332 -16.77 -13.80 -28.47
CA ASP A 332 -17.61 -14.77 -27.76
C ASP A 332 -16.86 -15.29 -26.52
N ASN A 333 -15.62 -15.75 -26.72
CA ASN A 333 -14.74 -16.27 -25.67
C ASN A 333 -13.35 -15.62 -25.71
N ILE A 334 -12.68 -15.64 -24.55
CA ILE A 334 -11.31 -15.20 -24.38
C ILE A 334 -10.55 -16.22 -23.55
N THR A 335 -9.36 -16.60 -24.02
CA THR A 335 -8.42 -17.45 -23.28
C THR A 335 -7.17 -16.63 -23.00
N ALA A 336 -6.83 -16.47 -21.73
CA ALA A 336 -5.66 -15.71 -21.29
C ALA A 336 -4.49 -16.62 -20.87
N PHE A 337 -3.28 -16.27 -21.29
CA PHE A 337 -2.03 -16.95 -20.92
C PHE A 337 -0.89 -15.93 -20.86
N TYR A 338 -0.36 -15.70 -19.65
CA TYR A 338 0.58 -14.61 -19.37
C TYR A 338 0.03 -13.27 -19.90
N ASN A 339 0.74 -12.61 -20.81
CA ASN A 339 0.37 -11.31 -21.38
C ASN A 339 -0.22 -11.44 -22.79
N TYR A 340 -0.79 -12.60 -23.13
CA TYR A 340 -1.39 -12.86 -24.43
C TYR A 340 -2.80 -13.40 -24.29
N PHE A 341 -3.68 -12.98 -25.20
CA PHE A 341 -5.07 -13.42 -25.26
C PHE A 341 -5.39 -14.06 -26.61
N ILE A 342 -6.11 -15.19 -26.59
CA ILE A 342 -6.80 -15.70 -27.77
C ILE A 342 -8.26 -15.27 -27.67
N LEU A 343 -8.70 -14.48 -28.65
CA LEU A 343 -10.08 -14.02 -28.77
C LEU A 343 -10.81 -14.90 -29.78
N GLU A 344 -11.93 -15.47 -29.41
CA GLU A 344 -12.73 -16.33 -30.29
C GLU A 344 -14.02 -15.65 -30.70
N LYS A 345 -14.37 -15.76 -31.97
CA LYS A 345 -15.67 -15.37 -32.51
C LYS A 345 -16.09 -16.25 -33.67
N ASN A 346 -17.32 -16.76 -33.61
CA ASN A 346 -17.92 -17.59 -34.68
C ASN A 346 -16.99 -18.76 -35.09
N GLY A 347 -16.26 -19.34 -34.14
CA GLY A 347 -15.29 -20.42 -34.39
C GLY A 347 -13.96 -20.00 -35.04
N PHE A 348 -13.70 -18.70 -35.16
CA PHE A 348 -12.42 -18.14 -35.57
C PHE A 348 -11.71 -17.50 -34.38
N GLN A 349 -10.39 -17.47 -34.42
CA GLN A 349 -9.51 -17.04 -33.34
C GLN A 349 -8.60 -15.92 -33.82
N ALA A 350 -8.38 -14.94 -32.95
CA ALA A 350 -7.36 -13.91 -33.07
C ALA A 350 -6.37 -14.03 -31.90
N PHE A 351 -5.11 -13.65 -32.12
CA PHE A 351 -4.07 -13.65 -31.10
C PHE A 351 -3.66 -12.21 -30.76
N LEU A 352 -3.87 -11.79 -29.53
CA LEU A 352 -3.61 -10.45 -29.00
C LEU A 352 -2.41 -10.49 -28.06
N ASP A 353 -1.43 -9.62 -28.32
CA ASP A 353 -0.40 -9.22 -27.35
C ASP A 353 -0.99 -8.12 -26.46
N ALA A 354 -1.20 -8.44 -25.18
CA ALA A 354 -1.84 -7.55 -24.21
C ALA A 354 -0.89 -6.44 -23.69
N ASP A 355 0.43 -6.67 -23.68
CA ASP A 355 1.40 -5.66 -23.24
C ASP A 355 1.50 -4.51 -24.25
N ASN A 356 1.55 -4.87 -25.53
CA ASN A 356 1.60 -3.91 -26.64
C ASN A 356 0.20 -3.50 -27.12
N GLU A 357 -0.84 -4.20 -26.66
CA GLU A 357 -2.23 -4.12 -27.09
C GLU A 357 -2.34 -4.16 -28.62
N LYS A 358 -1.77 -5.22 -29.21
CA LYS A 358 -1.67 -5.43 -30.67
C LYS A 358 -2.20 -6.81 -31.04
N ILE A 359 -3.13 -6.87 -31.97
CA ILE A 359 -3.53 -8.12 -32.63
C ILE A 359 -2.36 -8.56 -33.53
N LEU A 360 -1.70 -9.66 -33.16
CA LEU A 360 -0.61 -10.25 -33.93
C LEU A 360 -1.16 -11.13 -35.05
N LEU A 361 -2.17 -11.95 -34.74
CA LEU A 361 -2.88 -12.77 -35.71
C LEU A 361 -4.36 -12.35 -35.74
N PRO A 362 -4.92 -12.00 -36.91
CA PRO A 362 -6.30 -11.54 -37.02
C PRO A 362 -7.30 -12.70 -36.84
N LEU A 363 -8.57 -12.34 -36.72
CA LEU A 363 -9.71 -13.26 -36.54
C LEU A 363 -10.02 -14.04 -37.84
N GLU A 364 -9.10 -14.88 -38.29
CA GLU A 364 -9.22 -15.65 -39.55
C GLU A 364 -8.88 -17.14 -39.41
N TYR A 365 -8.34 -17.55 -38.27
CA TYR A 365 -7.88 -18.91 -38.04
C TYR A 365 -8.88 -19.70 -37.19
N ARG A 366 -9.16 -20.95 -37.53
CA ARG A 366 -10.00 -21.82 -36.69
C ARG A 366 -9.29 -22.34 -35.44
N SER A 367 -7.96 -22.38 -35.47
CA SER A 367 -7.14 -22.75 -34.33
C SER A 367 -5.80 -22.05 -34.41
N ILE A 368 -5.33 -21.53 -33.28
CA ILE A 368 -3.99 -21.00 -33.08
C ILE A 368 -3.33 -21.82 -31.96
N ARG A 369 -2.23 -22.49 -32.29
CA ARG A 369 -1.39 -23.25 -31.35
C ARG A 369 -0.01 -22.61 -31.30
N THR A 370 0.46 -22.29 -30.10
CA THR A 370 1.79 -21.72 -29.91
C THR A 370 2.36 -22.07 -28.53
N ASP A 371 3.68 -22.00 -28.44
CA ASP A 371 4.42 -22.00 -27.19
C ASP A 371 4.96 -20.57 -26.99
N ILE A 372 4.79 -20.01 -25.81
CA ILE A 372 5.03 -18.58 -25.49
C ILE A 372 6.45 -18.10 -25.85
N TYR A 373 7.42 -19.03 -25.90
CA TYR A 373 8.81 -18.72 -26.23
C TYR A 373 9.12 -18.82 -27.73
N LYS A 374 8.23 -19.39 -28.53
CA LYS A 374 8.43 -19.56 -29.97
C LYS A 374 7.98 -18.31 -30.74
N LYS A 375 8.68 -18.04 -31.85
CA LYS A 375 8.43 -16.89 -32.73
C LYS A 375 7.42 -17.20 -33.84
N SER A 376 6.86 -18.40 -33.86
CA SER A 376 5.92 -18.89 -34.86
C SER A 376 4.69 -19.54 -34.23
N PHE A 377 3.63 -19.62 -35.02
CA PHE A 377 2.32 -20.13 -34.63
C PHE A 377 1.91 -21.21 -35.61
N ILE A 378 1.47 -22.36 -35.09
CA ILE A 378 0.81 -23.38 -35.89
C ILE A 378 -0.66 -22.98 -35.96
N VAL A 379 -1.16 -22.68 -37.14
CA VAL A 379 -2.50 -22.12 -37.33
C VAL A 379 -3.30 -22.93 -38.34
N MET A 380 -4.61 -23.04 -38.11
CA MET A 380 -5.54 -23.75 -38.98
C MET A 380 -6.39 -22.77 -39.78
N LYS A 381 -6.33 -22.85 -41.12
CA LYS A 381 -7.20 -22.09 -42.03
C LYS A 381 -8.00 -23.07 -42.88
N GLY A 382 -9.33 -22.97 -42.83
CA GLY A 382 -10.22 -23.99 -43.40
C GLY A 382 -10.12 -25.32 -42.65
N TYR A 383 -9.51 -26.33 -43.28
CA TYR A 383 -9.29 -27.67 -42.71
C TYR A 383 -7.80 -28.08 -42.70
N LEU A 384 -6.90 -27.17 -43.06
CA LEU A 384 -5.47 -27.44 -43.20
C LEU A 384 -4.66 -26.53 -42.29
N TYR A 385 -3.56 -27.07 -41.78
CA TYR A 385 -2.60 -26.38 -40.95
C TYR A 385 -1.46 -25.82 -41.78
N GLY A 386 -0.98 -24.66 -41.32
CA GLY A 386 0.25 -24.01 -41.76
C GLY A 386 0.98 -23.41 -40.56
N ILE A 387 2.10 -22.74 -40.82
CA ILE A 387 2.87 -22.03 -39.80
C ILE A 387 3.03 -20.57 -40.24
N VAL A 388 2.72 -19.65 -39.34
CA VAL A 388 2.91 -18.21 -39.53
C VAL A 388 3.87 -17.64 -38.49
N ASP A 389 4.50 -16.51 -38.79
CA ASP A 389 5.26 -15.73 -37.80
C ASP A 389 4.39 -14.72 -37.03
N ARG A 390 5.03 -13.89 -36.19
CA ARG A 390 4.37 -12.82 -35.41
C ARG A 390 3.82 -11.66 -36.24
N GLU A 391 4.19 -11.57 -37.51
CA GLU A 391 3.67 -10.58 -38.47
C GLU A 391 2.56 -11.18 -39.34
N ASN A 392 2.10 -12.39 -38.99
CA ASN A 392 1.12 -13.17 -39.76
C ASN A 392 1.62 -13.57 -41.16
N LYS A 393 2.94 -13.56 -41.40
CA LYS A 393 3.52 -14.04 -42.66
C LYS A 393 3.55 -15.56 -42.65
N VAL A 394 3.06 -16.16 -43.73
CA VAL A 394 3.09 -17.62 -43.94
C VAL A 394 4.53 -18.08 -44.14
N LEU A 395 5.02 -18.88 -43.19
CA LEU A 395 6.31 -19.58 -43.26
C LEU A 395 6.13 -20.96 -43.90
N VAL A 396 5.07 -21.66 -43.50
CA VAL A 396 4.68 -22.98 -44.03
C VAL A 396 3.25 -22.89 -44.55
N PRO A 397 2.98 -23.24 -45.82
CA PRO A 397 1.67 -23.11 -46.44
C PRO A 397 0.62 -24.06 -45.82
N PHE A 398 -0.65 -23.67 -45.96
CA PHE A 398 -1.82 -24.40 -45.46
C PHE A 398 -2.10 -25.67 -46.28
N GLN A 399 -1.28 -26.70 -46.13
CA GLN A 399 -1.36 -27.92 -46.94
C GLN A 399 -1.32 -29.22 -46.14
N TYR A 400 -1.17 -29.15 -44.82
CA TYR A 400 -1.01 -30.31 -43.95
C TYR A 400 -2.29 -30.55 -43.14
N GLY A 401 -2.67 -31.82 -42.97
CA GLY A 401 -3.80 -32.20 -42.14
C GLY A 401 -3.51 -32.06 -40.65
N ASP A 402 -2.24 -32.08 -40.25
CA ASP A 402 -1.79 -31.72 -38.90
C ASP A 402 -0.31 -31.30 -38.92
N ILE A 403 0.07 -30.47 -37.95
CA ILE A 403 1.45 -30.04 -37.68
C ILE A 403 1.69 -30.12 -36.17
N THR A 404 2.71 -30.85 -35.77
CA THR A 404 3.10 -31.05 -34.36
C THR A 404 4.49 -30.47 -34.13
N PRO A 405 4.67 -29.58 -33.15
CA PRO A 405 5.99 -29.04 -32.83
C PRO A 405 6.88 -30.13 -32.21
N THR A 406 8.18 -30.02 -32.43
CA THR A 406 9.17 -30.85 -31.73
C THR A 406 9.84 -30.09 -30.59
N ALA A 407 10.82 -30.70 -29.91
CA ALA A 407 11.58 -30.03 -28.86
C ALA A 407 12.49 -28.91 -29.40
N THR A 408 12.66 -28.79 -30.72
CA THR A 408 13.35 -27.66 -31.35
C THR A 408 12.38 -26.58 -31.81
N ASN A 409 12.92 -25.40 -32.12
CA ASN A 409 12.14 -24.29 -32.66
C ASN A 409 11.97 -24.36 -34.18
N ASP A 410 12.78 -25.18 -34.87
CA ASP A 410 12.81 -25.22 -36.34
C ASP A 410 12.16 -26.47 -36.91
N LEU A 411 12.17 -27.63 -36.22
CA LEU A 411 11.63 -28.88 -36.78
C LEU A 411 10.18 -29.15 -36.34
N PHE A 412 9.35 -29.54 -37.32
CA PHE A 412 7.94 -29.85 -37.15
C PHE A 412 7.59 -31.17 -37.82
N ILE A 413 6.82 -32.00 -37.12
CA ILE A 413 6.23 -33.21 -37.70
C ILE A 413 4.96 -32.80 -38.44
N VAL A 414 4.83 -33.21 -39.69
CA VAL A 414 3.68 -32.89 -40.52
C VAL A 414 2.97 -34.13 -40.99
N ARG A 415 1.63 -34.06 -41.12
CA ARG A 415 0.80 -35.14 -41.65
C ARG A 415 0.05 -34.69 -42.91
N LYS A 416 0.07 -35.52 -43.96
CA LYS A 416 -0.68 -35.29 -45.21
C LYS A 416 -1.03 -36.64 -45.83
N HIS A 417 -2.29 -36.84 -46.22
CA HIS A 417 -2.78 -38.08 -46.86
C HIS A 417 -2.38 -39.40 -46.15
N GLY A 418 -2.39 -39.41 -44.81
CA GLY A 418 -2.04 -40.61 -44.03
C GLY A 418 -0.53 -40.83 -43.81
N GLU A 419 0.32 -40.00 -44.43
CA GLU A 419 1.77 -40.07 -44.28
C GLU A 419 2.29 -39.01 -43.30
N GLN A 420 3.43 -39.29 -42.68
CA GLN A 420 4.14 -38.34 -41.82
C GLN A 420 5.55 -38.07 -42.33
N GLY A 421 6.00 -36.83 -42.17
CA GLY A 421 7.36 -36.38 -42.46
C GLY A 421 7.79 -35.28 -41.50
N ILE A 422 8.99 -34.75 -41.67
CA ILE A 422 9.52 -33.64 -40.88
C ILE A 422 9.91 -32.51 -41.82
N ILE A 423 9.44 -31.30 -41.53
CA ILE A 423 9.84 -30.06 -42.22
C ILE A 423 10.55 -29.12 -41.27
N ASN A 424 11.22 -28.11 -41.82
CA ASN A 424 11.66 -26.95 -41.07
C ASN A 424 10.77 -25.71 -41.28
N LEU A 425 11.09 -24.57 -40.64
CA LEU A 425 10.34 -23.31 -40.82
C LEU A 425 10.40 -22.74 -42.23
N ASN A 426 11.41 -23.09 -43.03
CA ASN A 426 11.50 -22.72 -44.45
C ASN A 426 10.64 -23.62 -45.34
N ASN A 427 9.82 -24.51 -44.77
CA ASN A 427 9.03 -25.52 -45.47
C ASN A 427 9.89 -26.51 -46.29
N GLU A 428 11.17 -26.69 -45.91
CA GLU A 428 12.06 -27.68 -46.52
C GLU A 428 11.76 -29.06 -45.91
N MET A 429 11.52 -30.06 -46.75
CA MET A 429 11.33 -31.44 -46.30
C MET A 429 12.66 -32.02 -45.80
N ARG A 430 12.77 -32.18 -44.49
CA ARG A 430 13.96 -32.72 -43.81
C ARG A 430 13.92 -34.24 -43.65
N VAL A 431 12.72 -34.80 -43.45
CA VAL A 431 12.46 -36.24 -43.53
C VAL A 431 11.26 -36.44 -44.45
N LYS A 432 11.47 -37.17 -45.56
CA LYS A 432 10.43 -37.43 -46.56
C LYS A 432 9.18 -38.05 -45.94
N MET A 433 8.03 -37.68 -46.48
CA MET A 433 6.75 -38.26 -46.07
C MET A 433 6.72 -39.75 -46.42
N LYS A 434 6.27 -40.56 -45.46
CA LYS A 434 6.02 -41.99 -45.64
C LYS A 434 4.92 -42.46 -44.68
N PRO A 435 4.26 -43.60 -44.94
CA PRO A 435 3.32 -44.22 -44.01
C PRO A 435 4.04 -44.66 -42.73
N CYS A 436 4.09 -43.77 -41.74
CA CYS A 436 4.78 -44.00 -40.47
C CYS A 436 4.16 -43.15 -39.35
N THR A 437 4.52 -43.48 -38.11
CA THR A 437 4.26 -42.61 -36.96
C THR A 437 5.56 -42.02 -36.46
N ILE A 438 5.68 -40.70 -36.47
CA ILE A 438 6.82 -39.97 -35.91
C ILE A 438 6.42 -39.46 -34.53
N LYS A 439 7.19 -39.83 -33.50
CA LYS A 439 7.03 -39.33 -32.13
C LYS A 439 8.22 -38.44 -31.77
N ALA A 440 7.93 -37.30 -31.17
CA ALA A 440 8.96 -36.39 -30.66
C ALA A 440 9.10 -36.54 -29.13
N PHE A 441 10.33 -36.72 -28.68
CA PHE A 441 10.73 -36.71 -27.28
C PHE A 441 11.64 -35.51 -27.02
N PHE A 442 11.92 -35.22 -25.75
CA PHE A 442 12.71 -34.04 -25.39
C PHE A 442 14.13 -34.03 -26.00
N ASN A 443 14.69 -35.19 -26.32
CA ASN A 443 16.07 -35.38 -26.76
C ASN A 443 16.23 -36.11 -28.11
N HIS A 444 15.18 -36.74 -28.63
CA HIS A 444 15.24 -37.49 -29.88
C HIS A 444 13.87 -37.56 -30.58
N LEU A 445 13.89 -38.08 -31.80
CA LEU A 445 12.74 -38.39 -32.62
C LEU A 445 12.72 -39.89 -32.90
N GLU A 446 11.55 -40.49 -32.89
CA GLU A 446 11.38 -41.89 -33.29
C GLU A 446 10.47 -41.97 -34.51
N ILE A 447 10.94 -42.69 -35.53
CA ILE A 447 10.13 -43.09 -36.67
C ILE A 447 9.69 -44.53 -36.43
N ARG A 448 8.39 -44.75 -36.37
CA ARG A 448 7.78 -46.03 -36.06
C ARG A 448 6.95 -46.54 -37.23
N ASP A 449 6.93 -47.86 -37.39
CA ASP A 449 6.04 -48.51 -38.34
C ASP A 449 4.58 -48.15 -38.03
N PHE A 450 3.82 -47.87 -39.07
CA PHE A 450 2.44 -47.41 -38.91
C PHE A 450 1.52 -48.51 -38.38
N SER A 451 1.77 -49.78 -38.72
CA SER A 451 0.91 -50.91 -38.39
C SER A 451 1.31 -51.59 -37.08
N THR A 452 2.61 -51.82 -36.88
CA THR A 452 3.12 -52.56 -35.71
C THR A 452 3.49 -51.63 -34.56
N GLY A 453 3.78 -50.35 -34.83
CA GLY A 453 4.28 -49.39 -33.84
C GLY A 453 5.74 -49.60 -33.44
N GLU A 454 6.43 -50.58 -34.03
CA GLU A 454 7.84 -50.85 -33.82
C GLU A 454 8.71 -49.70 -34.28
N ILE A 455 9.84 -49.48 -33.61
CA ILE A 455 10.77 -48.40 -33.95
C ILE A 455 11.57 -48.83 -35.18
N ILE A 456 11.43 -48.08 -36.27
CA ILE A 456 12.21 -48.26 -37.49
C ILE A 456 13.53 -47.49 -37.37
N GLN A 457 13.51 -46.28 -36.80
CA GLN A 457 14.67 -45.41 -36.72
C GLN A 457 14.57 -44.45 -35.53
N LYS A 458 15.69 -44.20 -34.85
CA LYS A 458 15.84 -43.13 -33.84
C LYS A 458 16.77 -42.05 -34.39
N LEU A 459 16.34 -40.81 -34.33
CA LEU A 459 17.09 -39.66 -34.83
C LEU A 459 17.35 -38.65 -33.71
N ASP A 460 18.54 -38.04 -33.70
CA ASP A 460 18.74 -36.80 -32.96
C ASP A 460 18.04 -35.62 -33.66
N TYR A 461 18.07 -34.44 -33.04
CA TYR A 461 17.48 -33.23 -33.62
C TYR A 461 18.31 -32.59 -34.76
N ASN A 462 19.48 -33.14 -35.08
CA ASN A 462 20.21 -32.87 -36.32
C ASN A 462 19.87 -33.90 -37.42
N LEU A 463 18.91 -34.79 -37.16
CA LEU A 463 18.45 -35.87 -38.04
C LEU A 463 19.53 -36.91 -38.35
N LYS A 464 20.49 -37.08 -37.43
CA LYS A 464 21.46 -38.18 -37.46
C LYS A 464 20.90 -39.37 -36.69
N GLU A 465 21.14 -40.56 -37.23
CA GLU A 465 20.68 -41.80 -36.60
C GLU A 465 21.44 -42.07 -35.30
N LEU A 466 20.68 -42.37 -34.25
CA LEU A 466 21.19 -42.77 -32.95
C LEU A 466 21.30 -44.30 -32.95
N LYS A 467 22.51 -44.81 -32.72
CA LYS A 467 22.70 -46.24 -32.43
C LYS A 467 22.17 -46.51 -31.02
N ASP A 468 21.51 -47.65 -30.82
CA ASP A 468 20.90 -48.01 -29.54
C ASP A 468 21.90 -47.83 -28.37
N ASP A 469 21.37 -47.30 -27.26
CA ASP A 469 22.02 -46.81 -26.02
C ASP A 469 22.63 -45.40 -26.03
N ALA A 470 22.82 -44.75 -27.18
CA ALA A 470 23.30 -43.36 -27.22
C ALA A 470 22.14 -42.35 -27.20
N ILE A 471 21.50 -42.16 -26.05
CA ILE A 471 20.59 -41.02 -25.85
C ILE A 471 21.42 -39.81 -25.41
N PRO A 472 21.67 -38.80 -26.27
CA PRO A 472 22.43 -37.63 -25.83
C PRO A 472 21.64 -36.88 -24.75
N ILE A 473 22.24 -36.75 -23.56
CA ILE A 473 21.79 -35.83 -22.52
C ILE A 473 22.18 -34.43 -22.99
N ASN A 474 21.38 -33.81 -23.87
CA ASN A 474 21.54 -32.39 -24.11
C ASN A 474 21.06 -31.64 -22.85
N PRO A 475 21.84 -30.66 -22.35
CA PRO A 475 21.49 -29.95 -21.13
C PRO A 475 20.13 -29.29 -21.34
N ARG A 476 19.25 -29.42 -20.32
CA ARG A 476 17.94 -28.75 -20.29
C ARG A 476 18.08 -27.33 -20.84
N PRO A 477 17.15 -26.83 -21.67
CA PRO A 477 17.15 -25.41 -22.01
C PRO A 477 17.22 -24.64 -20.69
N LYS A 478 18.32 -23.90 -20.48
CA LYS A 478 18.42 -22.98 -19.36
C LYS A 478 17.35 -21.93 -19.61
N TYR A 479 16.18 -22.11 -18.99
CA TYR A 479 15.23 -21.03 -18.83
C TYR A 479 16.00 -19.89 -18.17
N PRO A 480 16.03 -18.68 -18.73
CA PRO A 480 16.54 -17.54 -18.00
C PRO A 480 15.62 -17.35 -16.80
N LEU A 481 16.07 -17.80 -15.62
CA LEU A 481 15.55 -17.28 -14.37
C LEU A 481 15.79 -15.77 -14.44
N LYS A 482 14.73 -15.01 -14.65
CA LYS A 482 14.74 -13.58 -14.33
C LYS A 482 15.22 -13.50 -12.90
N LYS A 483 16.40 -12.93 -12.69
CA LYS A 483 16.76 -12.38 -11.38
C LYS A 483 15.64 -11.40 -11.03
N ILE A 484 14.91 -11.71 -9.98
CA ILE A 484 14.15 -10.72 -9.25
C ILE A 484 15.24 -9.91 -8.52
N GLU A 485 15.58 -8.75 -9.10
CA GLU A 485 16.22 -7.65 -8.36
C GLU A 485 15.14 -6.67 -7.93
#